data_AF-A0A2L2YWB0-F1
#
_entry.id   AF-A0A2L2YWB0-F1
#
_cell.length_a   1.000
_cell.length_b   1.000
_cell.length_c   1.000
_cell.angle_alpha   90.00
_cell.angle_beta   90.00
_cell.angle_gamma   90.00
#
_symmetry.space_group_name_H-M   'P 1'
#
loop_
_entity.id
_entity.type
_entity.pdbx_description
1 polymer ?
#
loop_
_entity_poly.entity_id
_entity_poly.type
_entity_poly.pdbx_seq_one_letter_code
_entity_poly.pdbx_strand_id
1 'polypeptide(L)'
;MSGFVEGELIMSCEPYAHVLNNEFKGKFCDFCIKQNKGLKKCAQCSFSYYCDKNCQVKAWNLHKLECKFIKIFEGEKPYFLARL
;
A
#
# COMPACT_ATOMS: atom_id res chain seq x y z
N MET A 1 -24.05 -20.86 -26.33
CA MET A 1 -23.15 -21.32 -25.26
C MET A 1 -21.99 -20.34 -25.21
N SER A 2 -21.93 -19.47 -24.21
CA SER A 2 -20.73 -18.67 -23.94
C SER A 2 -19.83 -19.50 -23.01
N GLY A 3 -19.03 -20.40 -23.59
CA GLY A 3 -18.06 -21.19 -22.84
C GLY A 3 -16.73 -20.43 -22.78
N PHE A 4 -16.16 -20.31 -21.58
CA PHE A 4 -14.79 -19.82 -21.43
C PHE A 4 -13.80 -20.85 -21.98
N VAL A 5 -12.68 -20.39 -22.54
CA VAL A 5 -11.58 -21.25 -23.03
C VAL A 5 -10.43 -21.36 -22.02
N GLU A 6 -9.56 -22.36 -22.19
CA GLU A 6 -8.39 -22.53 -21.34
C GLU A 6 -7.48 -21.29 -21.38
N GLY A 7 -7.15 -20.75 -20.22
CA GLY A 7 -6.36 -19.53 -20.06
C GLY A 7 -7.13 -18.21 -20.18
N GLU A 8 -8.46 -18.25 -20.38
CA GLU A 8 -9.26 -17.04 -20.50
C GLU A 8 -9.37 -16.26 -19.17
N LEU A 9 -9.07 -14.96 -19.20
CA LEU A 9 -9.27 -14.07 -18.07
C LEU A 9 -10.77 -13.74 -17.93
N ILE A 10 -11.40 -14.38 -16.94
CA ILE A 10 -12.84 -14.19 -16.66
C ILE A 10 -13.10 -12.84 -15.97
N MET A 11 -12.24 -12.45 -15.01
CA MET A 11 -12.41 -11.23 -14.23
C MET A 11 -11.08 -10.76 -13.65
N SER A 12 -10.89 -9.45 -13.61
CA SER A 12 -9.88 -8.79 -12.80
C SER A 12 -10.52 -7.68 -11.99
N CYS A 13 -10.05 -7.47 -10.76
CA CYS A 13 -10.52 -6.39 -9.91
C CYS A 13 -9.36 -5.80 -9.11
N GLU A 14 -9.43 -4.49 -8.87
CA GLU A 14 -8.55 -3.85 -7.91
C GLU A 14 -9.09 -4.08 -6.49
N PRO A 15 -8.21 -4.33 -5.50
CA PRO A 15 -8.63 -4.51 -4.13
C PRO A 15 -9.30 -3.23 -3.63
N TYR A 16 -10.42 -3.38 -2.89
CA TYR A 16 -11.06 -2.26 -2.21
C TYR A 16 -10.08 -1.58 -1.23
N ALA A 17 -9.36 -2.40 -0.47
CA ALA A 17 -8.19 -2.04 0.32
C ALA A 17 -7.26 -3.26 0.43
N HIS A 18 -5.95 -3.08 0.28
CA HIS A 18 -4.92 -4.12 0.56
C HIS A 18 -4.22 -3.84 1.91
N VAL A 19 -3.11 -4.47 2.33
CA VAL A 19 -2.08 -3.95 3.29
C VAL A 19 -0.80 -4.75 3.03
N LEU A 20 0.38 -4.18 3.30
CA LEU A 20 1.60 -4.98 3.33
C LEU A 20 1.73 -5.69 4.67
N ASN A 21 2.15 -6.96 4.65
CA ASN A 21 2.64 -7.64 5.84
C ASN A 21 3.95 -6.98 6.34
N ASN A 22 4.15 -7.00 7.66
CA ASN A 22 5.28 -6.41 8.38
C ASN A 22 6.63 -6.85 7.82
N GLU A 23 6.75 -8.11 7.43
CA GLU A 23 7.98 -8.69 6.89
C GLU A 23 8.48 -8.01 5.59
N PHE A 24 7.54 -7.40 4.85
CA PHE A 24 7.78 -6.74 3.57
C PHE A 24 7.87 -5.21 3.68
N LYS A 25 7.63 -4.65 4.86
CA LYS A 25 7.70 -3.21 5.10
C LYS A 25 9.12 -2.69 4.84
N GLY A 26 9.23 -1.56 4.16
CA GLY A 26 10.53 -0.99 3.77
C GLY A 26 11.28 -1.77 2.69
N LYS A 27 10.76 -2.92 2.24
CA LYS A 27 11.25 -3.69 1.09
C LYS A 27 10.35 -3.54 -0.14
N PHE A 28 9.04 -3.34 0.10
CA PHE A 28 8.01 -3.18 -0.92
C PHE A 28 7.30 -1.83 -0.82
N CYS A 29 6.79 -1.34 -1.95
CA CYS A 29 5.98 -0.13 -2.02
C CYS A 29 4.58 -0.38 -1.44
N ASP A 30 4.14 0.48 -0.53
CA ASP A 30 2.81 0.41 0.10
C ASP A 30 1.65 0.63 -0.88
N PHE A 31 1.92 1.24 -2.04
CA PHE A 31 0.92 1.43 -3.10
C PHE A 31 0.89 0.26 -4.08
N CYS A 32 1.99 0.04 -4.82
CA CYS A 32 2.01 -0.87 -5.96
C CYS A 32 2.48 -2.30 -5.63
N ILE A 33 2.85 -2.58 -4.37
CA ILE A 33 3.25 -3.92 -3.90
C ILE A 33 4.47 -4.47 -4.66
N LYS A 34 5.29 -3.60 -5.25
CA LYS A 34 6.55 -4.00 -5.92
C LYS A 34 7.73 -3.84 -4.98
N GLN A 35 8.63 -4.81 -5.02
CA GLN A 35 9.90 -4.73 -4.31
C GLN A 35 10.78 -3.63 -4.93
N ASN A 36 11.41 -2.81 -4.10
CA ASN A 36 12.34 -1.79 -4.58
C ASN A 36 13.39 -1.49 -3.51
N LYS A 37 14.67 -1.40 -3.90
CA LYS A 37 15.78 -1.10 -2.98
C LYS A 37 15.85 0.38 -2.59
N GLY A 38 15.25 1.27 -3.38
CA GLY A 38 15.33 2.73 -3.23
C GLY A 38 14.05 3.40 -2.73
N LEU A 39 13.27 2.71 -1.88
CA LEU A 39 12.00 3.23 -1.40
C LEU A 39 12.15 4.55 -0.62
N LYS A 40 11.21 5.46 -0.86
CA LYS A 40 11.09 6.75 -0.18
C LYS A 40 10.06 6.64 0.92
N LYS A 41 10.43 7.03 2.14
CA LYS A 41 9.49 7.12 3.27
C LYS A 41 8.61 8.35 3.12
N CYS A 42 7.37 8.24 3.57
CA CYS A 42 6.52 9.40 3.79
C CYS A 42 7.16 10.28 4.88
N ALA A 43 7.43 11.54 4.55
CA ALA A 43 8.10 12.48 5.46
C ALA A 43 7.26 12.84 6.70
N GLN A 44 5.93 12.68 6.65
CA GLN A 44 5.05 13.06 7.76
C GLN A 44 4.90 11.97 8.82
N CYS A 45 4.64 10.73 8.40
CA CYS A 45 4.39 9.62 9.33
C CYS A 45 5.61 8.70 9.53
N SER A 46 6.63 8.81 8.67
CA SER A 46 7.83 7.98 8.66
C SER A 46 7.58 6.46 8.63
N PHE A 47 6.37 6.04 8.22
CA PHE A 47 5.91 4.66 8.27
C PHE A 47 5.65 4.08 6.89
N SER A 48 4.96 4.80 5.99
CA SER A 48 4.69 4.30 4.63
C SER A 48 5.87 4.53 3.69
N TYR A 49 6.08 3.59 2.77
CA TYR A 49 7.19 3.53 1.82
C TYR A 49 6.65 3.48 0.39
N TYR A 50 7.25 4.27 -0.51
CA TYR A 50 6.83 4.38 -1.90
C TYR A 50 8.02 4.29 -2.85
N CYS A 51 7.82 3.79 -4.06
CA CYS A 51 8.87 3.79 -5.09
C CYS A 51 9.39 5.21 -5.36
N ASP A 52 8.45 6.14 -5.50
CA ASP A 52 8.68 7.51 -5.93
C ASP A 52 7.48 8.41 -5.59
N LYS A 53 7.55 9.68 -6.02
CA LYS A 53 6.48 10.67 -5.86
C LYS A 53 5.16 10.23 -6.52
N ASN A 54 5.21 9.49 -7.63
CA ASN A 54 4.01 9.04 -8.34
C ASN A 54 3.22 8.03 -7.49
N CYS A 55 3.90 7.01 -6.96
CA CYS A 55 3.27 6.05 -6.04
C CYS A 55 2.73 6.72 -4.77
N GLN A 56 3.45 7.71 -4.23
CA GLN A 56 3.01 8.47 -3.05
C GLN A 56 1.74 9.28 -3.34
N VAL A 57 1.67 9.99 -4.47
CA VAL A 57 0.50 10.80 -4.85
C VAL A 57 -0.72 9.91 -5.10
N LYS A 58 -0.57 8.77 -5.79
CA LYS A 58 -1.67 7.83 -6.01
C LYS A 58 -2.21 7.23 -4.72
N ALA A 59 -1.34 6.93 -3.75
CA ALA A 59 -1.75 6.44 -2.44
C ALA A 59 -2.35 7.54 -1.54
N TRP A 60 -2.17 8.82 -1.87
CA TRP A 60 -2.43 9.92 -0.93
C TRP A 60 -3.88 10.04 -0.49
N ASN A 61 -4.85 9.76 -1.36
CA ASN A 61 -6.27 9.87 -1.02
C ASN A 61 -6.64 9.00 0.20
N LEU A 62 -6.16 7.76 0.23
CA LEU A 62 -6.34 6.85 1.37
C LEU A 62 -5.32 7.13 2.47
N HIS A 63 -4.04 7.23 2.11
CA HIS A 63 -2.96 7.40 3.08
C HIS A 63 -3.12 8.67 3.92
N LYS A 64 -3.69 9.76 3.39
CA LYS A 64 -3.85 11.02 4.13
C LYS A 64 -4.67 10.85 5.43
N LEU A 65 -5.66 9.96 5.42
CA LEU A 65 -6.48 9.67 6.59
C LEU A 65 -5.63 8.97 7.65
N GLU A 66 -4.97 7.88 7.25
CA GLU A 66 -4.08 7.08 8.11
C GLU A 66 -2.88 7.87 8.62
N CYS A 67 -2.27 8.70 7.76
CA CYS A 67 -1.01 9.41 7.99
C CYS A 67 -1.09 10.28 9.24
N LYS A 68 -2.25 10.92 9.46
CA LYS A 68 -2.49 11.75 10.65
C LYS A 68 -2.44 10.92 11.93
N PHE A 69 -3.10 9.76 11.94
CA PHE A 69 -3.14 8.89 13.11
C PHE A 69 -1.78 8.21 13.33
N ILE A 70 -1.18 7.67 12.27
CA ILE A 70 0.14 7.02 12.32
C ILE A 70 1.23 7.98 12.82
N LYS A 71 1.13 9.28 12.50
CA LYS A 71 2.08 10.28 12.99
C LYS A 71 2.04 10.44 14.51
N ILE A 72 0.86 10.34 15.12
CA ILE A 72 0.63 10.63 16.54
C ILE A 72 0.89 9.39 17.43
N PHE A 73 0.88 8.19 16.85
CA PHE A 73 1.20 6.97 17.61
C PHE A 73 2.67 6.95 18.06
N GLU A 74 2.88 6.97 19.38
CA GLU A 74 4.20 6.95 20.04
C GLU A 74 4.71 5.53 20.36
N GLY A 75 3.89 4.50 20.20
CA GLY A 75 4.26 3.08 20.38
C GLY A 75 4.68 2.36 19.09
N GLU A 76 4.84 1.03 19.15
CA GLU A 76 4.94 0.22 17.93
C GLU A 76 3.67 0.43 17.09
N LYS A 77 3.84 1.00 15.90
CA LYS A 77 2.74 1.38 15.02
C LYS A 77 1.96 0.12 14.63
N PRO A 78 0.73 -0.05 15.14
CA PRO A 78 -0.01 -1.26 14.88
C PRO A 78 -0.47 -1.27 13.42
N TYR A 79 -0.05 -2.28 12.69
CA TYR A 79 -0.26 -2.39 11.25
C TYR A 79 -1.74 -2.54 10.86
N PHE A 80 -2.60 -2.92 11.81
CA PHE A 80 -4.05 -2.97 11.67
C PHE A 80 -4.74 -1.59 11.65
N LEU A 81 -4.01 -0.49 11.93
CA LEU A 81 -4.55 0.88 11.82
C LEU A 81 -4.28 1.53 10.46
N ALA A 82 -3.56 0.86 9.55
CA ALA A 82 -3.45 1.30 8.18
C ALA A 82 -4.55 0.61 7.36
N ARG A 83 -5.50 1.41 6.88
CA ARG A 83 -6.54 1.11 5.87
C ARG A 83 -7.95 0.82 6.38
N LEU A 84 -8.36 1.58 7.39
CA LEU A 84 -9.75 2.04 7.56
C LEU A 84 -9.81 3.55 7.31
#